data_AF-A0AA43BTC9-F1
#
_entry.id   AF-A0AA43BTC9-F1
#
_cell.length_a   1.000
_cell.length_b   1.000
_cell.length_c   1.000
_cell.angle_alpha   90.00
_cell.angle_beta   90.00
_cell.angle_gamma   90.00
#
_symmetry.space_group_name_H-M   'P 1'
#
loop_
_entity.id
_entity.type
_entity.pdbx_description
1 polymer ?
#
loop_
_entity_poly.entity_id
_entity_poly.type
_entity_poly.pdbx_seq_one_letter_code
_entity_poly.pdbx_strand_id
1 'polypeptide(L)'
;MNRVPLFVLCVALASTSASIPAEPATKDEVLGLLEASLTAGEGVPAQVLLERYLIDHPRTPRIRELEALTAFYTGDYESAAATVTELRASANAPNTLGTMADLMVDTYETTKGYQTATYENFEVRYAPGLDEILVPYAIDTLKAAAEAMEVELGVKMVSPVRLEIYPDADSLARVSTLSVEAIRNTGTIALCKWGRLMIASPQALMRGYPWLDTIAHEYVHLLITKITLDRAPVWLQEGLAKLLETRWRLPKTQLPLDPASNRLLLGAVEANQLLDFDQLHPSIALLPSQRDAALAFAQVSSFMEMFYNQHGREGVQRGLQHVADAADARTALAVVAGAPWKELEAGWRNELAKKPKPPAVRLLRRHLSGEATENDELAEVEREKARKHVRLGDLLWVRSRPAAASVEYGKAHRAAPSDPVVASRYARSAIAGGRPRDAIKPLVYTLLLYPTHAPAQSSLATARFRTGDRNGAMHSALLAIALNPFDPQPHCVLAELDGPSEAHERELCTRLGGIRE
;
A
#
# COMPACT_ATOMS: atom_id res chain seq x y z
N MET A 1 -57.65 -60.81 27.42
CA MET A 1 -56.94 -59.55 27.71
C MET A 1 -55.99 -59.26 26.55
N ASN A 2 -56.48 -58.53 25.54
CA ASN A 2 -55.74 -58.15 24.34
C ASN A 2 -55.65 -56.62 24.27
N ARG A 3 -54.45 -56.15 23.88
CA ARG A 3 -54.06 -54.75 23.73
C ARG A 3 -54.78 -54.11 22.53
N VAL A 4 -55.21 -52.85 22.68
CA VAL A 4 -55.58 -51.94 21.57
C VAL A 4 -54.78 -50.65 21.77
N PRO A 5 -54.04 -50.14 20.75
CA PRO A 5 -53.31 -48.88 20.86
C PRO A 5 -54.22 -47.69 20.49
N LEU A 6 -54.15 -46.63 21.29
CA LEU A 6 -54.81 -45.35 21.01
C LEU A 6 -53.86 -44.51 20.13
N PHE A 7 -54.23 -44.30 18.87
CA PHE A 7 -53.55 -43.36 17.97
C PHE A 7 -53.89 -41.92 18.41
N VAL A 8 -52.88 -41.15 18.82
CA VAL A 8 -52.99 -39.69 19.01
C VAL A 8 -52.65 -39.03 17.67
N LEU A 9 -53.62 -38.34 17.08
CA LEU A 9 -53.47 -37.54 15.88
C LEU A 9 -52.87 -36.18 16.27
N CYS A 10 -51.56 -35.99 16.05
CA CYS A 10 -50.94 -34.67 16.13
C CYS A 10 -51.36 -33.84 14.90
N VAL A 11 -52.26 -32.87 15.10
CA VAL A 11 -52.54 -31.82 14.12
C VAL A 11 -51.32 -30.91 14.07
N ALA A 12 -50.57 -30.96 12.96
CA ALA A 12 -49.54 -30.00 12.64
C ALA A 12 -50.19 -28.64 12.32
N LEU A 13 -50.08 -27.69 13.22
CA LEU A 13 -50.31 -26.27 12.92
C LEU A 13 -49.13 -25.79 12.07
N ALA A 14 -49.30 -25.82 10.74
CA ALA A 14 -48.42 -25.12 9.83
C ALA A 14 -48.60 -23.61 10.04
N SER A 15 -47.69 -22.98 10.76
CA SER A 15 -47.55 -21.53 10.81
C SER A 15 -47.04 -21.05 9.46
N THR A 16 -47.96 -20.69 8.56
CA THR A 16 -47.63 -19.94 7.35
C THR A 16 -47.24 -18.54 7.75
N SER A 17 -45.94 -18.29 7.96
CA SER A 17 -45.39 -16.93 7.98
C SER A 17 -45.53 -16.36 6.58
N ALA A 18 -46.66 -15.71 6.31
CA ALA A 18 -46.83 -14.88 5.13
C ALA A 18 -45.80 -13.75 5.23
N SER A 19 -44.80 -13.77 4.34
CA SER A 19 -43.91 -12.64 4.13
C SER A 19 -44.75 -11.46 3.68
N ILE A 20 -44.99 -10.52 4.61
CA ILE A 20 -45.57 -9.21 4.27
C ILE A 20 -44.60 -8.58 3.26
N PRO A 21 -45.03 -8.23 2.03
CA PRO A 21 -44.17 -7.53 1.11
C PRO A 21 -43.75 -6.21 1.77
N ALA A 22 -42.44 -5.99 1.87
CA ALA A 22 -41.91 -4.74 2.39
C ALA A 22 -42.51 -3.57 1.59
N GLU A 23 -43.00 -2.54 2.28
CA GLU A 23 -43.44 -1.33 1.60
C GLU A 23 -42.28 -0.78 0.76
N PRO A 24 -42.55 -0.30 -0.47
CA PRO A 24 -41.50 0.28 -1.29
C PRO A 24 -40.89 1.48 -0.58
N ALA A 25 -39.55 1.53 -0.52
CA ALA A 25 -38.82 2.62 0.12
C ALA A 25 -39.30 3.98 -0.40
N THR A 26 -39.49 4.92 0.52
CA THR A 26 -39.88 6.29 0.21
C THR A 26 -38.76 7.03 -0.51
N LYS A 27 -39.11 8.13 -1.17
CA LYS A 27 -38.16 9.02 -1.85
C LYS A 27 -37.01 9.44 -0.94
N ASP A 28 -37.34 9.88 0.28
CA ASP A 28 -36.36 10.43 1.21
C ASP A 28 -35.46 9.33 1.78
N GLU A 29 -35.95 8.10 1.90
CA GLU A 29 -35.14 6.93 2.26
C GLU A 29 -34.13 6.57 1.16
N VAL A 30 -34.55 6.52 -0.11
CA VAL A 30 -33.64 6.23 -1.23
C VAL A 30 -32.58 7.31 -1.37
N LEU A 31 -32.95 8.58 -1.25
CA LEU A 31 -32.01 9.70 -1.30
C LEU A 31 -31.05 9.67 -0.11
N GLY A 32 -31.55 9.41 1.10
CA GLY A 32 -30.71 9.29 2.30
C GLY A 32 -29.71 8.13 2.19
N LEU A 33 -30.12 6.99 1.64
CA LEU A 33 -29.22 5.86 1.36
C LEU A 33 -28.18 6.23 0.30
N LEU A 34 -28.57 6.93 -0.76
CA LEU A 34 -27.63 7.40 -1.79
C LEU A 34 -26.55 8.30 -1.19
N GLU A 35 -26.94 9.30 -0.40
CA GLU A 35 -26.01 10.21 0.25
C GLU A 35 -25.12 9.48 1.28
N ALA A 36 -25.68 8.50 2.01
CA ALA A 36 -24.91 7.67 2.92
C ALA A 36 -23.89 6.79 2.18
N SER A 37 -24.26 6.15 1.07
CA SER A 37 -23.35 5.36 0.23
C SER A 37 -22.21 6.22 -0.32
N LEU A 38 -22.52 7.43 -0.81
CA LEU A 38 -21.49 8.37 -1.27
C LEU A 38 -20.61 8.86 -0.11
N THR A 39 -21.16 9.09 1.07
CA THR A 39 -20.35 9.46 2.25
C THR A 39 -19.39 8.34 2.64
N ALA A 40 -19.81 7.08 2.50
CA ALA A 40 -18.99 5.90 2.78
C ALA A 40 -18.04 5.49 1.63
N GLY A 41 -17.94 6.28 0.55
CA GLY A 41 -17.05 5.95 -0.57
C GLY A 41 -17.59 4.88 -1.53
N GLU A 42 -18.87 4.54 -1.46
CA GLU A 42 -19.46 3.39 -2.18
C GLU A 42 -20.11 3.77 -3.51
N GLY A 43 -19.31 3.82 -4.58
CA GLY A 43 -19.79 4.20 -5.92
C GLY A 43 -20.86 3.27 -6.50
N VAL A 44 -20.68 1.95 -6.42
CA VAL A 44 -21.63 0.99 -7.02
C VAL A 44 -23.01 1.00 -6.35
N PRO A 45 -23.13 0.90 -5.02
CA PRO A 45 -24.42 1.11 -4.34
C PRO A 45 -25.04 2.47 -4.63
N ALA A 46 -24.24 3.54 -4.64
CA ALA A 46 -24.71 4.87 -5.01
C ALA A 46 -25.28 4.92 -6.43
N GLN A 47 -24.64 4.26 -7.40
CA GLN A 47 -25.15 4.18 -8.77
C GLN A 47 -26.52 3.50 -8.84
N VAL A 48 -26.69 2.35 -8.17
CA VAL A 48 -27.97 1.63 -8.16
C VAL A 48 -29.07 2.47 -7.52
N LEU A 49 -28.78 3.14 -6.40
CA LEU A 49 -29.73 3.99 -5.69
C LEU A 49 -30.10 5.24 -6.50
N LEU A 50 -29.13 5.83 -7.19
CA LEU A 50 -29.33 6.98 -8.06
C LEU A 50 -30.19 6.61 -9.28
N GLU A 51 -29.88 5.51 -9.95
CA GLU A 51 -30.68 4.99 -11.06
C GLU A 51 -32.13 4.73 -10.61
N ARG A 52 -32.31 4.12 -9.43
CA ARG A 52 -33.64 3.91 -8.84
C ARG A 52 -34.37 5.22 -8.56
N TYR A 53 -33.69 6.20 -7.97
CA TYR A 53 -34.28 7.51 -7.66
C TYR A 53 -34.76 8.23 -8.94
N LEU A 54 -33.99 8.14 -10.02
CA LEU A 54 -34.28 8.81 -11.30
C LEU A 54 -35.43 8.19 -12.10
N ILE A 55 -35.92 6.99 -11.73
CA ILE A 55 -37.11 6.38 -12.37
C ILE A 55 -38.36 7.21 -12.08
N ASP A 56 -38.53 7.63 -10.82
CA ASP A 56 -39.77 8.25 -10.33
C ASP A 56 -39.63 9.75 -10.00
N HIS A 57 -38.41 10.31 -10.07
CA HIS A 57 -38.13 11.67 -9.62
C HIS A 57 -37.29 12.49 -10.60
N PRO A 58 -37.53 13.81 -10.71
CA PRO A 58 -36.82 14.67 -11.64
C PRO A 58 -35.38 14.95 -11.19
N ARG A 59 -34.52 15.25 -12.16
CA ARG A 59 -33.18 15.79 -11.91
C ARG A 59 -33.28 17.21 -11.37
N THR A 60 -32.89 17.40 -10.11
CA THR A 60 -32.67 18.72 -9.52
C THR A 60 -31.17 19.05 -9.56
N PRO A 61 -30.76 20.32 -9.37
CA PRO A 61 -29.34 20.66 -9.31
C PRO A 61 -28.55 19.87 -8.25
N ARG A 62 -29.18 19.56 -7.10
CA ARG A 62 -28.58 18.69 -6.07
C ARG A 62 -28.38 17.26 -6.59
N ILE A 63 -29.36 16.71 -7.31
CA ILE A 63 -29.24 15.37 -7.89
C ILE A 63 -28.15 15.32 -8.97
N ARG A 64 -27.94 16.41 -9.73
CA ARG A 64 -26.80 16.52 -10.66
C ARG A 64 -25.45 16.48 -9.93
N GLU A 65 -25.32 17.08 -8.75
CA GLU A 65 -24.10 16.95 -7.94
C GLU A 65 -23.88 15.51 -7.46
N LEU A 66 -24.95 14.81 -7.07
CA LEU A 66 -24.87 13.39 -6.70
C LEU A 66 -24.56 12.50 -7.92
N GLU A 67 -25.09 12.81 -9.11
CA GLU A 67 -24.72 12.16 -10.37
C GLU A 67 -23.20 12.31 -10.63
N ALA A 68 -22.65 13.52 -10.46
CA ALA A 68 -21.21 13.75 -10.62
C ALA A 68 -20.36 12.96 -9.61
N LEU A 69 -20.76 12.95 -8.34
CA LEU A 69 -20.10 12.16 -7.29
C LEU A 69 -20.15 10.66 -7.57
N THR A 70 -21.32 10.14 -7.93
CA THR A 70 -21.50 8.74 -8.29
C THR A 70 -20.61 8.37 -9.47
N ALA A 71 -20.63 9.15 -10.56
CA ALA A 71 -19.77 8.93 -11.73
C ALA A 71 -18.28 8.94 -11.35
N PHE A 72 -17.85 9.87 -10.49
CA PHE A 72 -16.48 9.91 -10.00
C PHE A 72 -16.12 8.65 -9.21
N TYR A 73 -17.00 8.16 -8.35
CA TYR A 73 -16.71 7.01 -7.47
C TYR A 73 -16.75 5.69 -8.26
N THR A 74 -17.56 5.63 -9.32
CA THR A 74 -17.60 4.51 -10.26
C THR A 74 -16.53 4.60 -11.35
N GLY A 75 -15.73 5.66 -11.40
CA GLY A 75 -14.57 5.80 -12.30
C GLY A 75 -14.87 6.42 -13.66
N ASP A 76 -16.11 6.81 -13.89
CA ASP A 76 -16.54 7.56 -15.06
C ASP A 76 -16.21 9.05 -14.88
N TYR A 77 -14.91 9.35 -14.97
CA TYR A 77 -14.39 10.69 -14.76
C TYR A 77 -14.81 11.66 -15.86
N GLU A 78 -15.07 11.18 -17.07
CA GLU A 78 -15.55 12.00 -18.18
C GLU A 78 -16.95 12.54 -17.87
N SER A 79 -17.89 11.66 -17.49
CA SER A 79 -19.23 12.09 -17.09
C SER A 79 -19.22 12.98 -15.86
N ALA A 80 -18.35 12.70 -14.88
CA ALA A 80 -18.19 13.55 -13.70
C ALA A 80 -17.72 14.97 -14.08
N ALA A 81 -16.65 15.08 -14.89
CA ALA A 81 -16.11 16.37 -15.33
C ALA A 81 -17.06 17.15 -16.24
N ALA A 82 -17.78 16.45 -17.14
CA ALA A 82 -18.81 17.05 -17.98
C ALA A 82 -19.96 17.61 -17.12
N THR A 83 -20.43 16.84 -16.14
CA THR A 83 -21.50 17.28 -15.23
C THR A 83 -21.06 18.49 -14.38
N VAL A 84 -19.81 18.50 -13.89
CA VAL A 84 -19.23 19.66 -13.20
C VAL A 84 -19.20 20.90 -14.11
N THR A 85 -18.81 20.74 -15.37
CA THR A 85 -18.77 21.84 -16.34
C THR A 85 -20.15 22.44 -16.58
N GLU A 86 -21.16 21.59 -16.75
CA GLU A 86 -22.56 22.03 -16.88
C GLU A 86 -23.08 22.74 -15.63
N LEU A 87 -22.76 22.22 -14.43
CA LEU A 87 -23.14 22.84 -13.17
C LEU A 87 -22.52 24.23 -13.03
N ARG A 88 -21.23 24.38 -13.36
CA ARG A 88 -20.53 25.69 -13.33
C ARG A 88 -21.11 26.71 -14.30
N ALA A 89 -21.67 26.27 -15.41
CA ALA A 89 -22.32 27.16 -16.39
C ALA A 89 -23.71 27.63 -15.94
N SER A 90 -24.33 26.97 -14.96
CA SER A 90 -25.66 27.31 -14.45
C SER A 90 -25.57 28.31 -13.29
N ALA A 91 -26.14 29.50 -13.46
CA ALA A 91 -26.15 30.56 -12.44
C ALA A 91 -26.83 30.17 -11.11
N ASN A 92 -27.66 29.11 -11.12
CA ASN A 92 -28.42 28.63 -9.97
C ASN A 92 -27.94 27.27 -9.45
N ALA A 93 -26.78 26.77 -9.90
CA ALA A 93 -26.25 25.52 -9.40
C ALA A 93 -25.76 25.67 -7.94
N PRO A 94 -26.04 24.68 -7.07
CA PRO A 94 -25.40 24.60 -5.77
C PRO A 94 -23.89 24.47 -5.95
N ASN A 95 -23.13 25.01 -4.99
CA ASN A 95 -21.67 24.88 -4.93
C ASN A 95 -21.26 23.95 -3.78
N THR A 96 -22.01 22.88 -3.51
CA THR A 96 -21.72 22.02 -2.36
C THR A 96 -20.54 21.08 -2.63
N LEU A 97 -20.24 20.80 -3.90
CA LEU A 97 -19.05 20.05 -4.31
C LEU A 97 -17.74 20.75 -3.90
N GLY A 98 -17.72 22.09 -3.86
CA GLY A 98 -16.51 22.84 -3.48
C GLY A 98 -15.27 22.38 -4.26
N THR A 99 -14.18 22.06 -3.55
CA THR A 99 -12.92 21.59 -4.14
C THR A 99 -13.03 20.21 -4.81
N MET A 100 -14.08 19.43 -4.52
CA MET A 100 -14.33 18.15 -5.19
C MET A 100 -14.60 18.36 -6.69
N ALA A 101 -15.23 19.47 -7.07
CA ALA A 101 -15.51 19.78 -8.46
C ALA A 101 -14.21 19.99 -9.26
N ASP A 102 -13.22 20.68 -8.69
CA ASP A 102 -11.89 20.84 -9.31
C ASP A 102 -11.19 19.48 -9.42
N LEU A 103 -11.21 18.69 -8.34
CA LEU A 103 -10.61 17.37 -8.32
C LEU A 103 -11.20 16.43 -9.38
N MET A 104 -12.51 16.45 -9.62
CA MET A 104 -13.16 15.65 -10.66
C MET A 104 -12.64 16.00 -12.04
N VAL A 105 -12.53 17.30 -12.34
CA VAL A 105 -12.01 17.81 -13.61
C VAL A 105 -10.52 17.46 -13.76
N ASP A 106 -9.71 17.71 -12.73
CA ASP A 106 -8.28 17.41 -12.74
C ASP A 106 -8.01 15.91 -12.89
N THR A 107 -8.84 15.06 -12.28
CA THR A 107 -8.76 13.60 -12.42
C THR A 107 -9.07 13.18 -13.85
N TYR A 108 -10.13 13.70 -14.46
CA TYR A 108 -10.41 13.44 -15.88
C TYR A 108 -9.25 13.89 -16.77
N GLU A 109 -8.78 15.13 -16.62
CA GLU A 109 -7.71 15.68 -17.45
C GLU A 109 -6.40 14.89 -17.31
N THR A 110 -6.08 14.45 -16.09
CA THR A 110 -4.88 13.63 -15.80
C THR A 110 -5.02 12.22 -16.39
N THR A 111 -6.22 11.64 -16.38
CA THR A 111 -6.41 10.20 -16.68
C THR A 111 -7.12 9.90 -18.00
N LYS A 112 -7.55 10.90 -18.79
CA LYS A 112 -8.29 10.71 -20.06
C LYS A 112 -7.57 9.85 -21.10
N GLY A 113 -6.25 9.73 -21.03
CA GLY A 113 -5.44 8.89 -21.91
C GLY A 113 -5.06 7.52 -21.32
N TYR A 114 -5.52 7.19 -20.11
CA TYR A 114 -5.15 5.96 -19.44
C TYR A 114 -5.79 4.75 -20.08
N GLN A 115 -5.07 3.63 -20.08
CA GLN A 115 -5.61 2.33 -20.44
C GLN A 115 -6.15 1.62 -19.19
N THR A 116 -7.08 0.69 -19.39
CA THR A 116 -7.66 -0.12 -18.31
C THR A 116 -7.46 -1.60 -18.66
N ALA A 117 -6.88 -2.34 -17.73
CA ALA A 117 -6.82 -3.79 -17.78
C ALA A 117 -7.77 -4.36 -16.72
N THR A 118 -8.67 -5.26 -17.14
CA THR A 118 -9.70 -5.82 -16.27
C THR A 118 -9.54 -7.33 -16.15
N TYR A 119 -9.55 -7.82 -14.90
CA TYR A 119 -9.49 -9.25 -14.58
C TYR A 119 -10.47 -9.55 -13.44
N GLU A 120 -11.54 -10.28 -13.73
CA GLU A 120 -12.63 -10.53 -12.78
C GLU A 120 -13.21 -9.20 -12.25
N ASN A 121 -13.11 -8.94 -10.95
CA ASN A 121 -13.52 -7.67 -10.34
C ASN A 121 -12.36 -6.68 -10.13
N PHE A 122 -11.17 -6.91 -10.67
CA PHE A 122 -10.05 -5.97 -10.57
C PHE A 122 -9.89 -5.15 -11.85
N GLU A 123 -9.76 -3.83 -11.67
CA GLU A 123 -9.46 -2.87 -12.74
C GLU A 123 -8.13 -2.18 -12.42
N VAL A 124 -7.15 -2.28 -13.32
CA VAL A 124 -5.89 -1.54 -13.22
C VAL A 124 -5.86 -0.49 -14.32
N ARG A 125 -5.83 0.79 -13.92
CA ARG A 125 -5.74 1.94 -14.82
C ARG A 125 -4.34 2.53 -14.78
N TYR A 126 -3.75 2.78 -15.94
CA TYR A 126 -2.37 3.22 -16.05
C TYR A 126 -2.15 4.07 -17.30
N ALA A 127 -1.12 4.93 -17.25
CA ALA A 127 -0.67 5.66 -18.43
C ALA A 127 -0.03 4.69 -19.44
N PRO A 128 -0.38 4.75 -20.74
CA PRO A 128 0.26 3.90 -21.75
C PRO A 128 1.77 4.16 -21.82
N GLY A 129 2.55 3.11 -22.09
CA GLY A 129 4.01 3.18 -22.11
C GLY A 129 4.61 2.33 -21.00
N LEU A 130 5.64 2.84 -20.31
CA LEU A 130 6.45 2.04 -19.37
C LEU A 130 5.65 1.43 -18.21
N ASP A 131 4.61 2.11 -17.71
CA ASP A 131 3.83 1.63 -16.55
C ASP A 131 2.99 0.37 -16.85
N GLU A 132 2.81 0.01 -18.12
CA GLU A 132 2.15 -1.23 -18.53
C GLU A 132 2.82 -2.49 -17.92
N ILE A 133 4.14 -2.44 -17.68
CA ILE A 133 4.87 -3.57 -17.09
C ILE A 133 4.39 -3.92 -15.68
N LEU A 134 3.71 -2.98 -15.00
CA LEU A 134 3.23 -3.15 -13.63
C LEU A 134 1.95 -4.00 -13.59
N VAL A 135 1.18 -4.03 -14.67
CA VAL A 135 -0.18 -4.56 -14.69
C VAL A 135 -0.25 -6.04 -14.27
N PRO A 136 0.57 -6.96 -14.83
CA PRO A 136 0.50 -8.37 -14.45
C PRO A 136 0.79 -8.58 -12.96
N TYR A 137 1.87 -7.97 -12.45
CA TYR A 137 2.25 -8.10 -11.04
C TYR A 137 1.21 -7.47 -10.09
N ALA A 138 0.59 -6.36 -10.48
CA ALA A 138 -0.46 -5.72 -9.70
C ALA A 138 -1.70 -6.60 -9.58
N ILE A 139 -2.15 -7.20 -10.68
CA ILE A 139 -3.31 -8.09 -10.70
C ILE A 139 -3.06 -9.35 -9.86
N ASP A 140 -1.92 -10.01 -10.04
CA ASP A 140 -1.59 -11.22 -9.29
C ASP A 140 -1.52 -10.94 -7.78
N THR A 141 -0.97 -9.78 -7.40
CA THR A 141 -0.89 -9.36 -6.01
C THR A 141 -2.26 -9.02 -5.43
N LEU A 142 -3.11 -8.29 -6.17
CA LEU A 142 -4.47 -7.96 -5.72
C LEU A 142 -5.34 -9.21 -5.54
N LYS A 143 -5.20 -10.20 -6.43
CA LYS A 143 -5.88 -11.51 -6.29
C LYS A 143 -5.43 -12.24 -5.02
N ALA A 144 -4.12 -12.37 -4.82
CA ALA A 144 -3.57 -13.01 -3.62
C ALA A 144 -3.93 -12.25 -2.34
N ALA A 145 -3.95 -10.91 -2.39
CA ALA A 145 -4.36 -10.06 -1.28
C ALA A 145 -5.86 -10.25 -0.97
N ALA A 146 -6.72 -10.35 -1.98
CA ALA A 146 -8.14 -10.62 -1.79
C ALA A 146 -8.40 -11.97 -1.12
N GLU A 147 -7.74 -13.04 -1.56
CA GLU A 147 -7.84 -14.35 -0.92
C GLU A 147 -7.36 -14.30 0.55
N ALA A 148 -6.21 -13.65 0.79
CA ALA A 148 -5.68 -13.52 2.13
C ALA A 148 -6.60 -12.68 3.04
N MET A 149 -7.15 -11.58 2.55
CA MET A 149 -7.98 -10.69 3.34
C MET A 149 -9.41 -11.21 3.53
N GLU A 150 -9.94 -12.03 2.63
CA GLU A 150 -11.16 -12.80 2.88
C GLU A 150 -10.96 -13.69 4.12
N VAL A 151 -9.78 -14.31 4.24
CA VAL A 151 -9.41 -15.12 5.40
C VAL A 151 -9.17 -14.26 6.64
N GLU A 152 -8.49 -13.12 6.57
CA GLU A 152 -8.14 -12.31 7.75
C GLU A 152 -9.28 -11.38 8.23
N LEU A 153 -10.05 -10.79 7.32
CA LEU A 153 -11.09 -9.80 7.67
C LEU A 153 -12.51 -10.36 7.56
N GLY A 154 -12.69 -11.54 6.97
CA GLY A 154 -14.01 -12.17 6.85
C GLY A 154 -14.93 -11.49 5.84
N VAL A 155 -14.38 -10.63 4.97
CA VAL A 155 -15.13 -9.87 3.96
C VAL A 155 -14.54 -10.14 2.58
N LYS A 156 -15.44 -10.33 1.61
CA LYS A 156 -15.11 -10.50 0.20
C LYS A 156 -15.58 -9.29 -0.60
N MET A 157 -14.67 -8.73 -1.38
CA MET A 157 -15.02 -7.68 -2.34
C MET A 157 -15.65 -8.28 -3.59
N VAL A 158 -16.93 -7.98 -3.79
CA VAL A 158 -17.67 -8.37 -5.00
C VAL A 158 -17.79 -7.21 -6.00
N SER A 159 -17.74 -5.97 -5.52
CA SER A 159 -17.70 -4.79 -6.39
C SER A 159 -16.34 -4.68 -7.09
N PRO A 160 -16.27 -3.97 -8.23
CA PRO A 160 -15.02 -3.63 -8.87
C PRO A 160 -14.05 -2.95 -7.89
N VAL A 161 -12.80 -3.42 -7.90
CA VAL A 161 -11.67 -2.90 -7.13
C VAL A 161 -10.74 -2.23 -8.12
N ARG A 162 -10.67 -0.90 -8.04
CA ARG A 162 -9.89 -0.10 -8.99
C ARG A 162 -8.56 0.33 -8.41
N LEU A 163 -7.47 -0.10 -9.04
CA LEU A 163 -6.13 0.43 -8.83
C LEU A 163 -5.80 1.42 -9.95
N GLU A 164 -5.41 2.64 -9.58
CA GLU A 164 -4.91 3.66 -10.50
C GLU A 164 -3.43 3.93 -10.23
N ILE A 165 -2.62 3.78 -11.28
CA ILE A 165 -1.18 3.98 -11.23
C ILE A 165 -0.86 5.30 -11.93
N TYR A 166 -0.28 6.24 -11.21
CA TYR A 166 0.12 7.55 -11.73
C TYR A 166 1.61 7.59 -12.00
N PRO A 167 2.08 8.16 -13.13
CA PRO A 167 3.48 8.06 -13.53
C PRO A 167 4.45 8.75 -12.56
N ASP A 168 3.98 9.77 -11.84
CA ASP A 168 4.78 10.63 -10.95
C ASP A 168 3.97 11.17 -9.76
N ALA A 169 4.69 11.80 -8.82
CA ALA A 169 4.11 12.39 -7.61
C ALA A 169 3.22 13.61 -7.89
N ASP A 170 3.48 14.37 -8.96
CA ASP A 170 2.68 15.54 -9.31
C ASP A 170 1.28 15.11 -9.79
N SER A 171 1.22 14.06 -10.60
CA SER A 171 -0.02 13.46 -11.10
C SER A 171 -0.83 12.85 -9.94
N LEU A 172 -0.16 12.15 -9.00
CA LEU A 172 -0.82 11.67 -7.78
C LEU A 172 -1.35 12.83 -6.91
N ALA A 173 -0.60 13.92 -6.78
CA ALA A 173 -1.04 15.10 -6.01
C ALA A 173 -2.26 15.77 -6.66
N ARG A 174 -2.30 15.89 -7.99
CA ARG A 174 -3.41 16.51 -8.73
C ARG A 174 -4.75 15.78 -8.55
N VAL A 175 -4.72 14.46 -8.38
CA VAL A 175 -5.92 13.60 -8.32
C VAL A 175 -6.26 13.14 -6.91
N SER A 176 -5.60 13.69 -5.90
CA SER A 176 -5.79 13.32 -4.49
C SER A 176 -5.92 14.54 -3.58
N THR A 177 -6.08 14.29 -2.29
CA THR A 177 -6.02 15.35 -1.27
C THR A 177 -4.60 15.66 -0.78
N LEU A 178 -3.57 15.06 -1.40
CA LEU A 178 -2.18 15.27 -1.03
C LEU A 178 -1.55 16.35 -1.90
N SER A 179 -0.72 17.21 -1.29
CA SER A 179 0.18 18.06 -2.05
C SER A 179 1.49 17.33 -2.34
N VAL A 180 2.22 17.77 -3.37
CA VAL A 180 3.57 17.28 -3.67
C VAL A 180 4.50 17.47 -2.47
N GLU A 181 4.34 18.57 -1.73
CA GLU A 181 5.10 18.82 -0.50
C GLU A 181 4.76 17.81 0.60
N ALA A 182 3.49 17.47 0.81
CA ALA A 182 3.09 16.43 1.76
C ALA A 182 3.71 15.07 1.38
N ILE A 183 3.61 14.68 0.10
CA ILE A 183 4.25 13.46 -0.44
C ILE A 183 5.75 13.47 -0.17
N ARG A 184 6.44 14.59 -0.42
CA ARG A 184 7.89 14.73 -0.19
C ARG A 184 8.24 14.65 1.30
N ASN A 185 7.45 15.32 2.14
CA ASN A 185 7.70 15.44 3.58
C ASN A 185 7.50 14.13 4.30
N THR A 186 6.47 13.33 3.97
CA THR A 186 6.16 12.07 4.68
C THR A 186 6.63 10.83 3.94
N GLY A 187 6.85 10.92 2.63
CA GLY A 187 7.15 9.77 1.78
C GLY A 187 5.93 8.90 1.48
N THR A 188 4.71 9.40 1.75
CA THR A 188 3.44 8.78 1.35
C THR A 188 3.32 8.81 -0.17
N ILE A 189 3.17 7.63 -0.78
CA ILE A 189 3.18 7.48 -2.25
C ILE A 189 1.95 6.73 -2.77
N ALA A 190 1.01 6.46 -1.87
CA ALA A 190 -0.21 5.73 -2.12
C ALA A 190 -1.31 6.22 -1.16
N LEU A 191 -2.56 6.03 -1.56
CA LEU A 191 -3.74 6.27 -0.74
C LEU A 191 -4.95 5.48 -1.27
N CYS A 192 -5.88 5.18 -0.38
CA CYS A 192 -7.19 4.65 -0.71
C CYS A 192 -8.27 5.70 -0.39
N LYS A 193 -9.01 6.13 -1.40
CA LYS A 193 -10.10 7.11 -1.23
C LYS A 193 -11.11 7.01 -2.37
N TRP A 194 -12.36 7.35 -2.09
CA TRP A 194 -13.44 7.37 -3.09
C TRP A 194 -13.61 6.04 -3.83
N GLY A 195 -13.42 4.93 -3.11
CA GLY A 195 -13.60 3.58 -3.66
C GLY A 195 -12.48 3.07 -4.58
N ARG A 196 -11.33 3.77 -4.65
CA ARG A 196 -10.18 3.37 -5.46
C ARG A 196 -8.86 3.37 -4.67
N LEU A 197 -7.94 2.53 -5.12
CA LEU A 197 -6.55 2.49 -4.71
C LEU A 197 -5.76 3.39 -5.68
N MET A 198 -4.90 4.25 -5.15
CA MET A 198 -4.09 5.18 -5.93
C MET A 198 -2.64 5.01 -5.51
N ILE A 199 -1.73 4.83 -6.48
CA ILE A 199 -0.28 4.77 -6.22
C ILE A 199 0.47 5.62 -7.25
N ALA A 200 1.59 6.24 -6.86
CA ALA A 200 2.57 6.66 -7.87
C ALA A 200 3.40 5.45 -8.31
N SER A 201 3.70 5.36 -9.59
CA SER A 201 4.54 4.32 -10.19
C SER A 201 5.86 4.17 -9.42
N PRO A 202 6.43 2.97 -9.26
CA PRO A 202 7.74 2.78 -8.62
C PRO A 202 8.85 3.69 -9.17
N GLN A 203 8.77 4.09 -10.45
CA GLN A 203 9.72 5.03 -11.06
C GLN A 203 9.65 6.46 -10.49
N ALA A 204 8.57 6.81 -9.79
CA ALA A 204 8.40 8.10 -9.13
C ALA A 204 9.39 8.29 -7.97
N LEU A 205 10.00 7.21 -7.47
CA LEU A 205 11.05 7.23 -6.46
C LEU A 205 12.38 6.73 -7.02
N MET A 206 13.48 7.37 -6.64
CA MET A 206 14.83 7.06 -7.13
C MET A 206 15.19 5.56 -7.04
N ARG A 207 14.75 4.87 -5.98
CA ARG A 207 15.08 3.47 -5.70
C ARG A 207 13.86 2.54 -5.76
N GLY A 208 12.71 3.02 -6.24
CA GLY A 208 11.45 2.33 -6.04
C GLY A 208 11.06 2.23 -4.55
N TYR A 209 10.10 1.35 -4.26
CA TYR A 209 9.53 1.09 -2.95
C TYR A 209 8.76 -0.25 -2.98
N PRO A 210 8.39 -0.88 -1.85
CA PRO A 210 7.67 -2.16 -1.84
C PRO A 210 6.23 -1.99 -2.35
N TRP A 211 6.09 -1.79 -3.66
CA TRP A 211 4.86 -1.33 -4.31
C TRP A 211 3.80 -2.42 -4.36
N LEU A 212 4.20 -3.70 -4.45
CA LEU A 212 3.29 -4.84 -4.31
C LEU A 212 2.70 -4.94 -2.90
N ASP A 213 3.53 -4.80 -1.87
CA ASP A 213 3.04 -4.74 -0.49
C ASP A 213 2.19 -3.45 -0.28
N THR A 214 2.52 -2.35 -0.98
CA THR A 214 1.76 -1.09 -0.89
C THR A 214 0.37 -1.19 -1.54
N ILE A 215 0.19 -1.87 -2.67
CA ILE A 215 -1.17 -2.08 -3.22
C ILE A 215 -1.99 -3.01 -2.31
N ALA A 216 -1.37 -3.99 -1.66
CA ALA A 216 -2.04 -4.82 -0.66
C ALA A 216 -2.42 -4.00 0.57
N HIS A 217 -1.57 -3.06 1.00
CA HIS A 217 -1.87 -2.08 2.05
C HIS A 217 -3.11 -1.24 1.72
N GLU A 218 -3.16 -0.64 0.53
CA GLU A 218 -4.32 0.16 0.10
C GLU A 218 -5.59 -0.68 -0.06
N TYR A 219 -5.45 -1.95 -0.43
CA TYR A 219 -6.58 -2.88 -0.47
C TYR A 219 -7.14 -3.16 0.93
N VAL A 220 -6.29 -3.26 1.95
CA VAL A 220 -6.73 -3.37 3.35
C VAL A 220 -7.50 -2.13 3.80
N HIS A 221 -7.04 -0.93 3.43
CA HIS A 221 -7.80 0.30 3.68
C HIS A 221 -9.20 0.23 3.07
N LEU A 222 -9.31 -0.14 1.79
CA LEU A 222 -10.59 -0.27 1.11
C LEU A 222 -11.56 -1.19 1.88
N LEU A 223 -11.06 -2.33 2.37
CA LEU A 223 -11.85 -3.27 3.16
C LEU A 223 -12.25 -2.71 4.52
N ILE A 224 -11.33 -2.06 5.25
CA ILE A 224 -11.62 -1.49 6.56
C ILE A 224 -12.66 -0.36 6.45
N THR A 225 -12.53 0.52 5.46
CA THR A 225 -13.53 1.56 5.18
C THR A 225 -14.90 0.94 4.94
N LYS A 226 -14.98 -0.16 4.20
CA LYS A 226 -16.25 -0.87 3.96
C LYS A 226 -16.83 -1.55 5.19
N ILE A 227 -16.00 -2.29 5.92
CA ILE A 227 -16.41 -2.98 7.14
C ILE A 227 -16.95 -1.97 8.15
N THR A 228 -16.26 -0.84 8.31
CA THR A 228 -16.55 0.14 9.36
C THR A 228 -17.45 1.28 8.92
N LEU A 229 -17.89 1.31 7.67
CA LEU A 229 -18.65 2.43 7.09
C LEU A 229 -17.92 3.77 7.24
N ASP A 230 -16.62 3.75 6.98
CA ASP A 230 -15.66 4.85 7.14
C ASP A 230 -15.55 5.43 8.56
N ARG A 231 -15.91 4.64 9.59
CA ARG A 231 -15.85 5.07 11.00
C ARG A 231 -14.54 4.74 11.69
N ALA A 232 -13.69 3.88 11.12
CA ALA A 232 -12.39 3.56 11.70
C ALA A 232 -11.48 4.79 11.74
N PRO A 233 -10.88 5.15 12.89
CA PRO A 233 -9.92 6.23 12.95
C PRO A 233 -8.63 5.87 12.23
N VAL A 234 -7.90 6.89 11.74
CA VAL A 234 -6.66 6.75 10.97
C VAL A 234 -5.69 5.75 11.59
N TRP A 235 -5.42 5.85 12.89
CA TRP A 235 -4.47 4.96 13.56
C TRP A 235 -4.86 3.48 13.50
N LEU A 236 -6.16 3.15 13.52
CA LEU A 236 -6.65 1.77 13.43
C LEU A 236 -6.50 1.26 12.00
N GLN A 237 -6.89 2.08 11.03
CA GLN A 237 -6.76 1.75 9.61
C GLN A 237 -5.29 1.47 9.25
N GLU A 238 -4.40 2.41 9.59
CA GLU A 238 -2.97 2.35 9.28
C GLU A 238 -2.27 1.19 10.01
N GLY A 239 -2.63 0.96 11.28
CA GLY A 239 -2.06 -0.13 12.07
C GLY A 239 -2.40 -1.51 11.50
N LEU A 240 -3.65 -1.72 11.10
CA LEU A 240 -4.09 -2.97 10.48
C LEU A 240 -3.57 -3.12 9.06
N ALA A 241 -3.59 -2.05 8.25
CA ALA A 241 -3.02 -2.07 6.90
C ALA A 241 -1.54 -2.44 6.93
N LYS A 242 -0.74 -1.84 7.82
CA LYS A 242 0.67 -2.23 8.02
C LYS A 242 0.87 -3.66 8.53
N LEU A 243 -0.01 -4.16 9.40
CA LEU A 243 0.07 -5.54 9.89
C LEU A 243 -0.22 -6.57 8.78
N LEU A 244 -1.13 -6.23 7.87
CA LEU A 244 -1.67 -7.16 6.89
C LEU A 244 -1.02 -7.04 5.49
N GLU A 245 -0.25 -5.98 5.20
CA GLU A 245 0.28 -5.67 3.85
C GLU A 245 1.20 -6.74 3.24
N THR A 246 1.78 -7.64 4.05
CA THR A 246 2.62 -8.75 3.54
C THR A 246 1.93 -10.11 3.60
N ARG A 247 0.72 -10.17 4.15
CA ARG A 247 0.00 -11.43 4.41
C ARG A 247 -0.38 -12.18 3.13
N TRP A 248 -0.51 -11.47 2.01
CA TRP A 248 -0.79 -12.03 0.68
C TRP A 248 0.30 -13.01 0.19
N ARG A 249 1.55 -12.81 0.63
CA ARG A 249 2.70 -13.66 0.25
C ARG A 249 3.32 -14.43 1.41
N LEU A 250 2.91 -14.13 2.65
CA LEU A 250 3.41 -14.80 3.85
C LEU A 250 2.36 -15.75 4.42
N PRO A 251 2.77 -16.91 4.98
CA PRO A 251 1.83 -17.90 5.50
C PRO A 251 1.14 -17.46 6.80
N LYS A 252 1.64 -16.42 7.47
CA LYS A 252 1.14 -15.92 8.76
C LYS A 252 1.13 -14.40 8.77
N THR A 253 0.20 -13.84 9.52
CA THR A 253 0.12 -12.41 9.81
C THR A 253 1.24 -12.04 10.78
N GLN A 254 2.05 -11.07 10.40
CA GLN A 254 3.18 -10.53 11.17
C GLN A 254 3.61 -9.19 10.57
N LEU A 255 4.25 -8.33 11.37
CA LEU A 255 4.79 -7.10 10.82
C LEU A 255 5.94 -7.36 9.83
N PRO A 256 6.05 -6.53 8.77
CA PRO A 256 7.23 -6.53 7.91
C PRO A 256 8.50 -6.27 8.71
N LEU A 257 9.61 -6.90 8.33
CA LEU A 257 10.91 -6.62 8.92
C LEU A 257 11.36 -5.21 8.52
N ASP A 258 11.35 -4.29 9.48
CA ASP A 258 11.89 -2.93 9.32
C ASP A 258 12.76 -2.53 10.52
N PRO A 259 14.07 -2.80 10.48
CA PRO A 259 14.98 -2.47 11.57
C PRO A 259 15.05 -0.97 11.88
N ALA A 260 14.89 -0.11 10.87
CA ALA A 260 14.99 1.34 11.02
C ALA A 260 13.77 1.89 11.77
N SER A 261 12.57 1.49 11.34
CA SER A 261 11.32 1.87 12.01
C SER A 261 11.23 1.30 13.42
N ASN A 262 11.66 0.04 13.64
CA ASN A 262 11.72 -0.54 14.99
C ASN A 262 12.70 0.22 15.90
N ARG A 263 13.82 0.73 15.36
CA ARG A 263 14.74 1.60 16.11
C ARG A 263 14.10 2.93 16.49
N LEU A 264 13.33 3.55 15.59
CA LEU A 264 12.60 4.77 15.91
C LEU A 264 11.60 4.54 17.04
N LEU A 265 10.81 3.48 16.94
CA LEU A 265 9.80 3.11 17.93
C LEU A 265 10.42 2.89 19.32
N LEU A 266 11.41 2.00 19.43
CA LEU A 266 12.01 1.69 20.73
C LEU A 266 12.75 2.88 21.33
N GLY A 267 13.40 3.71 20.50
CA GLY A 267 13.99 4.96 20.95
C GLY A 267 12.95 5.96 21.47
N ALA A 268 11.78 6.04 20.82
CA ALA A 268 10.68 6.88 21.28
C ALA A 268 10.06 6.38 22.59
N VAL A 269 9.99 5.06 22.80
CA VAL A 269 9.58 4.47 24.09
C VAL A 269 10.56 4.86 25.20
N GLU A 270 11.87 4.65 24.98
CA GLU A 270 12.91 5.00 25.96
C GLU A 270 12.90 6.49 26.31
N ALA A 271 12.63 7.36 25.34
CA ALA A 271 12.60 8.81 25.52
C ALA A 271 11.23 9.36 25.98
N ASN A 272 10.20 8.51 26.12
CA ASN A 272 8.81 8.92 26.35
C ASN A 272 8.29 9.94 25.31
N GLN A 273 8.56 9.66 24.03
CA GLN A 273 8.26 10.50 22.86
C GLN A 273 7.34 9.80 21.86
N LEU A 274 6.54 8.82 22.31
CA LEU A 274 5.48 8.25 21.48
C LEU A 274 4.43 9.33 21.17
N LEU A 275 3.89 9.26 19.95
CA LEU A 275 2.84 10.16 19.48
C LEU A 275 1.53 9.84 20.20
N ASP A 276 0.66 10.83 20.40
CA ASP A 276 -0.72 10.56 20.75
C ASP A 276 -1.44 9.97 19.52
N PHE A 277 -2.29 8.97 19.73
CA PHE A 277 -3.09 8.38 18.66
C PHE A 277 -4.02 9.42 18.00
N ASP A 278 -4.50 10.41 18.75
CA ASP A 278 -5.36 11.47 18.20
C ASP A 278 -4.58 12.48 17.34
N GLN A 279 -3.26 12.60 17.51
CA GLN A 279 -2.39 13.45 16.67
C GLN A 279 -2.23 12.93 15.24
N LEU A 280 -2.64 11.69 14.98
CA LEU A 280 -2.53 11.07 13.65
C LEU A 280 -3.68 11.44 12.72
N HIS A 281 -4.72 12.12 13.23
CA HIS A 281 -5.81 12.67 12.43
C HIS A 281 -5.45 14.06 11.86
N PRO A 282 -5.85 14.41 10.62
CA PRO A 282 -6.68 13.63 9.70
C PRO A 282 -5.90 12.65 8.80
N SER A 283 -4.56 12.68 8.81
CA SER A 283 -3.72 11.75 8.05
C SER A 283 -2.27 11.76 8.53
N ILE A 284 -1.62 10.58 8.53
CA ILE A 284 -0.17 10.44 8.74
C ILE A 284 0.62 11.20 7.66
N ALA A 285 0.05 11.37 6.46
CA ALA A 285 0.66 12.09 5.34
C ALA A 285 0.79 13.62 5.58
N LEU A 286 0.20 14.15 6.65
CA LEU A 286 0.33 15.56 7.05
C LEU A 286 1.35 15.78 8.18
N LEU A 287 2.04 14.73 8.62
CA LEU A 287 3.10 14.87 9.62
C LEU A 287 4.31 15.63 9.06
N PRO A 288 5.11 16.29 9.92
CA PRO A 288 6.16 17.22 9.47
C PRO A 288 7.30 16.57 8.69
N SER A 289 7.57 15.28 8.89
CA SER A 289 8.72 14.61 8.29
C SER A 289 8.55 13.10 8.08
N GLN A 290 9.40 12.51 7.23
CA GLN A 290 9.44 11.07 6.97
C GLN A 290 9.78 10.28 8.23
N ARG A 291 10.53 10.90 9.16
CA ARG A 291 10.85 10.30 10.46
C ARG A 291 9.62 10.21 11.35
N ASP A 292 8.81 11.26 11.39
CA ASP A 292 7.57 11.29 12.18
C ASP A 292 6.55 10.32 11.61
N ALA A 293 6.41 10.26 10.28
CA ALA A 293 5.57 9.27 9.60
C ALA A 293 6.04 7.83 9.88
N ALA A 294 7.35 7.55 9.76
CA ALA A 294 7.90 6.22 10.07
C ALA A 294 7.67 5.82 11.54
N LEU A 295 7.82 6.76 12.48
CA LEU A 295 7.49 6.53 13.89
C LEU A 295 6.00 6.25 14.06
N ALA A 296 5.11 7.03 13.44
CA ALA A 296 3.66 6.84 13.51
C ALA A 296 3.26 5.44 13.01
N PHE A 297 3.73 5.05 11.82
CA PHE A 297 3.49 3.70 11.27
C PHE A 297 4.00 2.61 12.20
N ALA A 298 5.24 2.71 12.71
CA ALA A 298 5.80 1.74 13.63
C ALA A 298 4.97 1.63 14.92
N GLN A 299 4.50 2.76 15.43
CA GLN A 299 3.70 2.84 16.64
C GLN A 299 2.37 2.13 16.49
N VAL A 300 1.54 2.54 15.53
CA VAL A 300 0.18 2.02 15.37
C VAL A 300 0.19 0.54 14.97
N SER A 301 1.12 0.15 14.09
CA SER A 301 1.24 -1.23 13.63
C SER A 301 1.74 -2.17 14.74
N SER A 302 2.65 -1.71 15.61
CA SER A 302 3.10 -2.52 16.77
C SER A 302 1.99 -2.72 17.81
N PHE A 303 1.11 -1.73 17.99
CA PHE A 303 -0.05 -1.88 18.87
C PHE A 303 -1.05 -2.89 18.28
N MET A 304 -1.31 -2.82 16.98
CA MET A 304 -2.18 -3.78 16.28
C MET A 304 -1.58 -5.19 16.21
N GLU A 305 -0.26 -5.32 16.08
CA GLU A 305 0.43 -6.61 16.18
C GLU A 305 0.22 -7.24 17.56
N MET A 306 0.39 -6.48 18.65
CA MET A 306 0.12 -6.98 20.00
C MET A 306 -1.34 -7.44 20.13
N PHE A 307 -2.29 -6.60 19.71
CA PHE A 307 -3.72 -6.92 19.80
C PHE A 307 -4.07 -8.18 18.99
N TYR A 308 -3.55 -8.30 17.76
CA TYR A 308 -3.73 -9.48 16.92
C TYR A 308 -3.11 -10.73 17.56
N ASN A 309 -1.91 -10.64 18.16
CA ASN A 309 -1.28 -11.77 18.81
C ASN A 309 -2.06 -12.27 20.04
N GLN A 310 -2.75 -11.38 20.75
CA GLN A 310 -3.51 -11.72 21.96
C GLN A 310 -4.93 -12.21 21.66
N HIS A 311 -5.59 -11.64 20.65
CA HIS A 311 -7.01 -11.90 20.38
C HIS A 311 -7.26 -12.60 19.05
N GLY A 312 -6.20 -12.81 18.27
CA GLY A 312 -6.26 -13.41 16.95
C GLY A 312 -7.06 -12.58 15.97
N ARG A 313 -7.21 -13.19 14.79
CA ARG A 313 -8.09 -12.71 13.72
C ARG A 313 -9.52 -12.40 14.18
N GLU A 314 -10.14 -13.31 14.94
CA GLU A 314 -11.54 -13.15 15.39
C GLU A 314 -11.71 -11.91 16.29
N GLY A 315 -10.69 -11.60 17.09
CA GLY A 315 -10.67 -10.37 17.88
C GLY A 315 -10.67 -9.11 17.00
N VAL A 316 -9.85 -9.07 15.96
CA VAL A 316 -9.82 -7.94 15.01
C VAL A 316 -11.16 -7.77 14.30
N GLN A 317 -11.74 -8.87 13.80
CA GLN A 317 -13.04 -8.84 13.12
C GLN A 317 -14.15 -8.29 14.03
N ARG A 318 -14.24 -8.76 15.28
CA ARG A 318 -15.21 -8.22 16.26
C ARG A 318 -14.94 -6.75 16.59
N GLY A 319 -13.67 -6.36 16.70
CA GLY A 319 -13.29 -4.96 16.94
C GLY A 319 -13.77 -4.05 15.82
N LEU A 320 -13.55 -4.43 14.57
CA LEU A 320 -14.04 -3.68 13.41
C LEU A 320 -15.57 -3.65 13.35
N GLN A 321 -16.26 -4.74 13.70
CA GLN A 321 -17.73 -4.75 13.77
C GLN A 321 -18.27 -3.77 14.82
N HIS A 322 -17.66 -3.70 16.01
CA HIS A 322 -18.07 -2.71 17.01
C HIS A 322 -17.87 -1.27 16.54
N VAL A 323 -16.78 -1.00 15.79
CA VAL A 323 -16.57 0.32 15.16
C VAL A 323 -17.65 0.58 14.09
N ALA A 324 -18.01 -0.44 13.30
CA ALA A 324 -19.13 -0.36 12.37
C ALA A 324 -20.44 -0.02 13.07
N ASP A 325 -20.68 -0.53 14.28
CA ASP A 325 -21.83 -0.22 15.14
C ASP A 325 -21.71 1.15 15.85
N ALA A 326 -20.83 2.02 15.36
CA ALA A 326 -20.56 3.38 15.84
C ALA A 326 -19.95 3.47 17.25
N ALA A 327 -19.31 2.41 17.74
CA ALA A 327 -18.45 2.52 18.92
C ALA A 327 -17.14 3.26 18.57
N ASP A 328 -16.63 4.03 19.52
CA ASP A 328 -15.25 4.52 19.47
C ASP A 328 -14.27 3.34 19.41
N ALA A 329 -13.21 3.45 18.60
CA ALA A 329 -12.27 2.35 18.36
C ALA A 329 -11.54 1.88 19.62
N ARG A 330 -11.19 2.77 20.55
CA ARG A 330 -10.55 2.37 21.81
C ARG A 330 -11.52 1.57 22.66
N THR A 331 -12.79 1.98 22.68
CA THR A 331 -13.87 1.25 23.36
C THR A 331 -14.13 -0.11 22.71
N ALA A 332 -14.19 -0.17 21.39
CA ALA A 332 -14.38 -1.41 20.63
C ALA A 332 -13.29 -2.45 20.95
N LEU A 333 -12.02 -2.05 20.89
CA LEU A 333 -10.90 -2.95 21.21
C LEU A 333 -10.88 -3.34 22.70
N ALA A 334 -11.23 -2.42 23.61
CA ALA A 334 -11.33 -2.71 25.04
C ALA A 334 -12.41 -3.76 25.35
N VAL A 335 -13.57 -3.68 24.69
CA VAL A 335 -14.66 -4.67 24.81
C VAL A 335 -14.20 -6.05 24.34
N VAL A 336 -13.51 -6.13 23.19
CA VAL A 336 -12.97 -7.39 22.67
C VAL A 336 -11.94 -7.99 23.62
N ALA A 337 -11.07 -7.15 24.20
CA ALA A 337 -10.01 -7.58 25.09
C ALA A 337 -10.48 -7.92 26.50
N GLY A 338 -11.67 -7.46 26.91
CA GLY A 338 -12.16 -7.59 28.27
C GLY A 338 -11.35 -6.76 29.28
N ALA A 339 -10.65 -5.72 28.81
CA ALA A 339 -9.78 -4.86 29.62
C ALA A 339 -9.92 -3.39 29.19
N PRO A 340 -9.85 -2.42 30.12
CA PRO A 340 -9.87 -1.00 29.78
C PRO A 340 -8.75 -0.61 28.81
N TRP A 341 -9.01 0.35 27.91
CA TRP A 341 -8.00 0.88 26.97
C TRP A 341 -6.66 1.21 27.62
N LYS A 342 -6.71 1.85 28.80
CA LYS A 342 -5.51 2.26 29.54
C LYS A 342 -4.61 1.06 29.92
N GLU A 343 -5.21 -0.09 30.20
CA GLU A 343 -4.45 -1.32 30.51
C GLU A 343 -3.84 -1.92 29.24
N LEU A 344 -4.55 -1.90 28.12
CA LEU A 344 -4.02 -2.34 26.82
C LEU A 344 -2.82 -1.48 26.39
N GLU A 345 -2.96 -0.16 26.47
CA GLU A 345 -1.91 0.77 26.10
C GLU A 345 -0.67 0.63 27.02
N ALA A 346 -0.89 0.52 28.34
CA ALA A 346 0.20 0.31 29.28
C ALA A 346 0.88 -1.05 29.08
N GLY A 347 0.11 -2.12 28.81
CA GLY A 347 0.61 -3.45 28.49
C GLY A 347 1.53 -3.43 27.27
N TRP A 348 1.05 -2.84 26.17
CA TRP A 348 1.82 -2.66 24.94
C TRP A 348 3.14 -1.89 25.16
N ARG A 349 3.08 -0.74 25.85
CA ARG A 349 4.28 0.06 26.18
C ARG A 349 5.29 -0.75 27.01
N ASN A 350 4.80 -1.53 27.97
CA ASN A 350 5.64 -2.40 28.79
C ASN A 350 6.27 -3.56 28.00
N GLU A 351 5.58 -4.10 27.00
CA GLU A 351 6.15 -5.11 26.09
C GLU A 351 7.24 -4.52 25.20
N LEU A 352 7.02 -3.31 24.65
CA LEU A 352 8.03 -2.62 23.85
C LEU A 352 9.28 -2.31 24.67
N ALA A 353 9.14 -1.86 25.91
CA ALA A 353 10.27 -1.56 26.80
C ALA A 353 11.13 -2.81 27.12
N LYS A 354 10.59 -4.02 26.95
CA LYS A 354 11.32 -5.29 27.15
C LYS A 354 12.01 -5.80 25.88
N LYS A 355 11.71 -5.23 24.70
CA LYS A 355 12.32 -5.67 23.43
C LYS A 355 13.83 -5.38 23.43
N PRO A 356 14.65 -6.24 22.80
CA PRO A 356 16.09 -6.03 22.73
C PRO A 356 16.42 -4.77 21.93
N LYS A 357 17.55 -4.14 22.28
CA LYS A 357 18.01 -2.94 21.60
C LYS A 357 18.23 -3.22 20.10
N PRO A 358 17.62 -2.45 19.19
CA PRO A 358 17.74 -2.68 17.76
C PRO A 358 19.13 -2.29 17.25
N PRO A 359 19.56 -2.84 16.09
CA PRO A 359 20.85 -2.51 15.50
C PRO A 359 20.98 -1.00 15.24
N ALA A 360 22.23 -0.53 15.11
CA ALA A 360 22.52 0.86 14.76
C ALA A 360 22.26 1.09 13.26
N VAL A 361 21.00 1.34 12.92
CA VAL A 361 20.52 1.63 11.56
C VAL A 361 19.92 3.03 11.50
N ARG A 362 20.04 3.70 10.35
CA ARG A 362 19.40 5.00 10.09
C ARG A 362 18.16 4.81 9.22
N LEU A 363 17.21 5.72 9.32
CA LEU A 363 16.13 5.77 8.32
C LEU A 363 16.72 6.26 6.99
N LEU A 364 16.47 5.52 5.90
CA LEU A 364 16.81 5.97 4.56
C LEU A 364 15.72 6.90 4.06
N ARG A 365 16.11 8.08 3.59
CA ARG A 365 15.16 9.05 3.01
C ARG A 365 14.68 8.55 1.65
N ARG A 366 13.38 8.69 1.41
CA ARG A 366 12.78 8.52 0.09
C ARG A 366 12.93 9.82 -0.68
N HIS A 367 13.54 9.74 -1.85
CA HIS A 367 13.71 10.86 -2.78
C HIS A 367 12.83 10.63 -4.01
N LEU A 368 12.08 11.66 -4.40
CA LEU A 368 11.36 11.63 -5.67
C LEU A 368 12.38 11.56 -6.82
N SER A 369 11.98 10.94 -7.91
CA SER A 369 12.80 10.82 -9.11
C SER A 369 13.14 12.21 -9.66
N GLY A 370 14.41 12.44 -9.98
CA GLY A 370 14.91 13.74 -10.44
C GLY A 370 15.25 14.76 -9.33
N GLU A 371 14.86 14.54 -8.07
CA GLU A 371 15.15 15.48 -6.97
C GLU A 371 16.49 15.26 -6.29
N ALA A 372 17.06 14.06 -6.42
CA ALA A 372 18.33 13.71 -5.82
C ALA A 372 19.27 13.06 -6.84
N THR A 373 20.55 13.34 -6.68
CA THR A 373 21.65 12.84 -7.52
C THR A 373 22.47 11.80 -6.77
N GLU A 374 23.37 11.10 -7.47
CA GLU A 374 24.35 10.22 -6.82
C GLU A 374 25.25 10.96 -5.80
N ASN A 375 25.40 12.29 -5.94
CA ASN A 375 26.13 13.12 -4.98
C ASN A 375 25.33 13.32 -3.68
N ASP A 376 24.01 13.40 -3.75
CA ASP A 376 23.15 13.52 -2.57
C ASP A 376 23.19 12.21 -1.78
N GLU A 377 23.14 11.06 -2.44
CA GLU A 377 23.35 9.76 -1.79
C GLU A 377 24.74 9.65 -1.13
N LEU A 378 25.78 10.19 -1.78
CA LEU A 378 27.14 10.21 -1.22
C LEU A 378 27.23 11.10 0.03
N ALA A 379 26.48 12.21 0.07
CA ALA A 379 26.41 13.08 1.24
C ALA A 379 25.81 12.37 2.46
N GLU A 380 24.93 11.38 2.25
CA GLU A 380 24.35 10.58 3.33
C GLU A 380 25.30 9.55 3.95
N VAL A 381 26.44 9.25 3.33
CA VAL A 381 27.42 8.30 3.88
C VAL A 381 28.10 8.95 5.09
N GLU A 382 27.79 8.51 6.30
CA GLU A 382 28.17 9.22 7.54
C GLU A 382 29.69 9.34 7.75
N ARG A 383 30.46 8.32 7.38
CA ARG A 383 31.91 8.25 7.62
C ARG A 383 32.69 8.98 6.53
N GLU A 384 33.39 10.06 6.89
CA GLU A 384 34.21 10.85 5.94
C GLU A 384 35.25 10.01 5.20
N LYS A 385 35.91 9.08 5.91
CA LYS A 385 36.88 8.16 5.30
C LYS A 385 36.23 7.29 4.21
N ALA A 386 34.99 6.82 4.44
CA ALA A 386 34.25 6.07 3.44
C ALA A 386 33.89 6.97 2.25
N ARG A 387 33.38 8.20 2.49
CA ARG A 387 33.04 9.16 1.43
C ARG A 387 34.20 9.42 0.45
N LYS A 388 35.42 9.59 0.95
CA LYS A 388 36.62 9.82 0.10
C LYS A 388 36.88 8.65 -0.85
N HIS A 389 36.77 7.42 -0.35
CA HIS A 389 36.96 6.21 -1.16
C HIS A 389 35.80 6.00 -2.14
N VAL A 390 34.55 6.27 -1.74
CA VAL A 390 33.40 6.22 -2.65
C VAL A 390 33.60 7.18 -3.82
N ARG A 391 33.96 8.44 -3.56
CA ARG A 391 34.19 9.44 -4.62
C ARG A 391 35.27 9.01 -5.62
N LEU A 392 36.37 8.42 -5.14
CA LEU A 392 37.39 7.89 -6.04
C LEU A 392 36.89 6.67 -6.83
N GLY A 393 36.08 5.81 -6.20
CA GLY A 393 35.37 4.72 -6.87
C GLY A 393 34.45 5.23 -7.98
N ASP A 394 33.66 6.29 -7.73
CA ASP A 394 32.76 6.91 -8.72
C ASP A 394 33.56 7.42 -9.94
N LEU A 395 34.71 8.08 -9.70
CA LEU A 395 35.61 8.56 -10.76
C LEU A 395 36.25 7.44 -11.60
N LEU A 396 36.42 6.25 -11.04
CA LEU A 396 36.91 5.07 -11.75
C LEU A 396 35.76 4.37 -12.50
N TRP A 397 34.57 4.33 -11.90
CA TRP A 397 33.36 3.78 -12.49
C TRP A 397 32.98 4.52 -13.78
N VAL A 398 32.92 5.86 -13.74
CA VAL A 398 32.63 6.71 -14.92
C VAL A 398 33.66 6.52 -16.04
N ARG A 399 34.88 6.10 -15.72
CA ARG A 399 35.93 5.77 -16.71
C ARG A 399 35.90 4.31 -17.18
N SER A 400 34.81 3.59 -16.92
CA SER A 400 34.63 2.18 -17.29
C SER A 400 35.72 1.27 -16.71
N ARG A 401 36.14 1.52 -15.45
CA ARG A 401 37.12 0.70 -14.72
C ARG A 401 36.51 0.01 -13.50
N PRO A 402 35.55 -0.92 -13.67
CA PRO A 402 34.79 -1.52 -12.57
C PRO A 402 35.65 -2.28 -11.57
N ALA A 403 36.66 -3.03 -12.03
CA ALA A 403 37.57 -3.76 -11.14
C ALA A 403 38.39 -2.82 -10.23
N ALA A 404 38.87 -1.69 -10.76
CA ALA A 404 39.58 -0.69 -9.97
C ALA A 404 38.64 0.07 -9.03
N ALA A 405 37.45 0.43 -9.52
CA ALA A 405 36.41 1.05 -8.70
C ALA A 405 36.05 0.17 -7.50
N SER A 406 35.89 -1.14 -7.72
CA SER A 406 35.62 -2.14 -6.68
C SER A 406 36.69 -2.17 -5.58
N VAL A 407 37.97 -1.93 -5.90
CA VAL A 407 39.03 -1.84 -4.89
C VAL A 407 38.81 -0.63 -3.97
N GLU A 408 38.45 0.53 -4.52
CA GLU A 408 38.19 1.74 -3.75
C GLU A 408 36.88 1.64 -2.95
N TYR A 409 35.79 1.19 -3.57
CA TYR A 409 34.56 0.92 -2.83
C TYR A 409 34.75 -0.15 -1.75
N GLY A 410 35.61 -1.14 -1.95
CA GLY A 410 35.96 -2.12 -0.91
C GLY A 410 36.68 -1.48 0.28
N LYS A 411 37.52 -0.45 0.07
CA LYS A 411 38.10 0.36 1.16
C LYS A 411 37.02 1.17 1.88
N ALA A 412 36.06 1.73 1.13
CA ALA A 412 34.92 2.42 1.71
C ALA A 412 34.06 1.48 2.57
N HIS A 413 33.74 0.29 2.08
CA HIS A 413 32.94 -0.70 2.79
C HIS A 413 33.61 -1.17 4.08
N ARG A 414 34.94 -1.34 4.09
CA ARG A 414 35.67 -1.61 5.35
C ARG A 414 35.57 -0.47 6.36
N ALA A 415 35.44 0.78 5.91
CA ALA A 415 35.28 1.95 6.78
C ALA A 415 33.82 2.15 7.23
N ALA A 416 32.83 1.70 6.46
CA ALA A 416 31.41 1.80 6.75
C ALA A 416 30.67 0.51 6.30
N PRO A 417 30.81 -0.61 7.04
CA PRO A 417 30.33 -1.91 6.59
C PRO A 417 28.80 -2.05 6.59
N SER A 418 28.10 -1.23 7.37
CA SER A 418 26.64 -1.21 7.48
C SER A 418 25.97 -0.14 6.61
N ASP A 419 26.73 0.62 5.82
CA ASP A 419 26.17 1.66 4.96
C ASP A 419 25.65 1.05 3.64
N PRO A 420 24.35 1.18 3.34
CA PRO A 420 23.75 0.52 2.18
C PRO A 420 24.24 1.10 0.85
N VAL A 421 24.51 2.42 0.78
CA VAL A 421 25.02 3.07 -0.43
C VAL A 421 26.41 2.54 -0.75
N VAL A 422 27.28 2.48 0.27
CA VAL A 422 28.64 1.97 0.12
C VAL A 422 28.64 0.49 -0.29
N ALA A 423 27.85 -0.34 0.39
CA ALA A 423 27.76 -1.77 0.12
C ALA A 423 27.23 -2.05 -1.29
N SER A 424 26.19 -1.33 -1.74
CA SER A 424 25.65 -1.48 -3.09
C SER A 424 26.64 -1.05 -4.17
N ARG A 425 27.37 0.06 -4.00
CA ARG A 425 28.41 0.49 -4.97
C ARG A 425 29.57 -0.52 -5.04
N TYR A 426 30.01 -1.04 -3.89
CA TYR A 426 31.01 -2.11 -3.83
C TYR A 426 30.54 -3.38 -4.54
N ALA A 427 29.32 -3.82 -4.25
CA ALA A 427 28.74 -5.01 -4.85
C ALA A 427 28.59 -4.90 -6.38
N ARG A 428 27.97 -3.82 -6.86
CA ARG A 428 27.80 -3.56 -8.30
C ARG A 428 29.13 -3.57 -9.04
N SER A 429 30.12 -2.86 -8.51
CA SER A 429 31.46 -2.81 -9.12
C SER A 429 32.24 -4.12 -9.02
N ALA A 430 32.04 -4.91 -7.97
CA ALA A 430 32.63 -6.24 -7.85
C ALA A 430 32.06 -7.21 -8.89
N ILE A 431 30.74 -7.18 -9.10
CA ILE A 431 30.06 -7.98 -10.14
C ILE A 431 30.60 -7.61 -11.53
N ALA A 432 30.55 -6.33 -11.90
CA ALA A 432 31.06 -5.82 -13.17
C ALA A 432 32.57 -6.04 -13.34
N GLY A 433 33.32 -6.07 -12.24
CA GLY A 433 34.75 -6.40 -12.21
C GLY A 433 35.07 -7.89 -12.27
N GLY A 434 34.09 -8.77 -12.52
CA GLY A 434 34.28 -10.22 -12.64
C GLY A 434 34.43 -10.96 -11.31
N ARG A 435 34.06 -10.33 -10.17
CA ARG A 435 34.13 -10.90 -8.82
C ARG A 435 32.75 -10.93 -8.14
N PRO A 436 31.74 -11.61 -8.71
CA PRO A 436 30.39 -11.62 -8.15
C PRO A 436 30.29 -12.27 -6.75
N ARG A 437 31.18 -13.22 -6.42
CA ARG A 437 31.22 -13.85 -5.08
C ARG A 437 31.50 -12.83 -3.97
N ASP A 438 32.32 -11.82 -4.24
CA ASP A 438 32.69 -10.79 -3.26
C ASP A 438 31.49 -9.91 -2.88
N ALA A 439 30.49 -9.81 -3.76
CA ALA A 439 29.29 -9.00 -3.56
C ALA A 439 28.27 -9.63 -2.60
N ILE A 440 28.20 -10.97 -2.52
CA ILE A 440 27.10 -11.68 -1.84
C ILE A 440 27.03 -11.33 -0.35
N LYS A 441 28.13 -11.47 0.39
CA LYS A 441 28.15 -11.23 1.85
C LYS A 441 27.81 -9.78 2.23
N PRO A 442 28.39 -8.74 1.59
CA PRO A 442 27.99 -7.34 1.81
C PRO A 442 26.51 -7.09 1.53
N LEU A 443 25.97 -7.64 0.45
CA LEU A 443 24.56 -7.46 0.06
C LEU A 443 23.61 -8.13 1.04
N VAL A 444 23.87 -9.38 1.43
CA VAL A 444 23.08 -10.08 2.45
C VAL A 444 23.08 -9.30 3.77
N TYR A 445 24.24 -8.81 4.21
CA TYR A 445 24.33 -7.99 5.42
C TYR A 445 23.54 -6.68 5.29
N THR A 446 23.60 -6.03 4.12
CA THR A 446 22.82 -4.82 3.84
C THR A 446 21.33 -5.08 3.92
N LEU A 447 20.86 -6.17 3.32
CA LEU A 447 19.43 -6.52 3.26
C LEU A 447 18.87 -7.04 4.58
N LEU A 448 19.72 -7.48 5.51
CA LEU A 448 19.31 -7.72 6.90
C LEU A 448 18.95 -6.41 7.64
N LEU A 449 19.58 -5.30 7.26
CA LEU A 449 19.37 -3.98 7.88
C LEU A 449 18.37 -3.11 7.09
N TYR A 450 18.33 -3.28 5.77
CA TYR A 450 17.52 -2.53 4.82
C TYR A 450 16.84 -3.49 3.82
N PRO A 451 15.82 -4.27 4.25
CA PRO A 451 15.22 -5.31 3.42
C PRO A 451 14.59 -4.80 2.11
N THR A 452 14.15 -3.53 2.11
CA THR A 452 13.52 -2.83 0.98
C THR A 452 14.51 -2.04 0.11
N HIS A 453 15.82 -2.25 0.28
CA HIS A 453 16.83 -1.58 -0.55
C HIS A 453 16.94 -2.21 -1.95
N ALA A 454 16.16 -1.70 -2.90
CA ALA A 454 16.02 -2.28 -4.24
C ALA A 454 17.36 -2.49 -5.00
N PRO A 455 18.31 -1.53 -5.01
CA PRO A 455 19.59 -1.74 -5.70
C PRO A 455 20.41 -2.91 -5.12
N ALA A 456 20.27 -3.17 -3.80
CA ALA A 456 20.95 -4.29 -3.16
C ALA A 456 20.28 -5.63 -3.51
N GLN A 457 18.94 -5.68 -3.56
CA GLN A 457 18.22 -6.89 -3.99
C GLN A 457 18.56 -7.27 -5.43
N SER A 458 18.53 -6.30 -6.35
CA SER A 458 18.89 -6.51 -7.76
C SER A 458 20.34 -6.97 -7.93
N SER A 459 21.28 -6.33 -7.24
CA SER A 459 22.69 -6.76 -7.24
C SER A 459 22.87 -8.16 -6.66
N LEU A 460 22.06 -8.55 -5.67
CA LEU A 460 22.14 -9.89 -5.04
C LEU A 460 21.61 -10.96 -5.99
N ALA A 461 20.52 -10.69 -6.70
CA ALA A 461 20.02 -11.55 -7.76
C ALA A 461 21.11 -11.83 -8.81
N THR A 462 21.74 -10.77 -9.31
CA THR A 462 22.83 -10.84 -10.28
C THR A 462 24.03 -11.62 -9.75
N ALA A 463 24.50 -11.29 -8.54
CA ALA A 463 25.64 -11.98 -7.94
C ALA A 463 25.38 -13.48 -7.78
N ARG A 464 24.20 -13.86 -7.25
CA ARG A 464 23.81 -15.26 -7.08
C ARG A 464 23.73 -15.99 -8.42
N PHE A 465 23.11 -15.37 -9.43
CA PHE A 465 23.03 -15.92 -10.78
C PHE A 465 24.42 -16.21 -11.35
N ARG A 466 25.33 -15.22 -11.32
CA ARG A 466 26.70 -15.36 -11.83
C ARG A 466 27.55 -16.36 -11.06
N THR A 467 27.17 -16.71 -9.84
CA THR A 467 27.86 -17.72 -9.01
C THR A 467 27.24 -19.12 -9.06
N GLY A 468 26.14 -19.29 -9.81
CA GLY A 468 25.45 -20.56 -10.00
C GLY A 468 24.35 -20.86 -8.97
N ASP A 469 24.05 -19.95 -8.04
CA ASP A 469 22.94 -20.10 -7.08
C ASP A 469 21.61 -19.71 -7.76
N ARG A 470 21.07 -20.61 -8.59
CA ARG A 470 19.84 -20.36 -9.39
C ARG A 470 18.62 -20.06 -8.50
N ASN A 471 18.41 -20.83 -7.44
CA ASN A 471 17.26 -20.64 -6.54
C ASN A 471 17.35 -19.33 -5.77
N GLY A 472 18.53 -19.00 -5.23
CA GLY A 472 18.72 -17.73 -4.55
C GLY A 472 18.62 -16.54 -5.51
N ALA A 473 19.07 -16.69 -6.75
CA ALA A 473 18.95 -15.67 -7.80
C ALA A 473 17.48 -15.38 -8.13
N MET A 474 16.69 -16.43 -8.41
CA MET A 474 15.25 -16.36 -8.64
C MET A 474 14.53 -15.61 -7.50
N HIS A 475 14.77 -16.04 -6.26
CA HIS A 475 14.15 -15.41 -5.08
C HIS A 475 14.50 -13.92 -4.96
N SER A 476 15.77 -13.56 -5.16
CA SER A 476 16.22 -12.17 -5.05
C SER A 476 15.70 -11.30 -6.21
N ALA A 477 15.57 -11.88 -7.40
CA ALA A 477 15.05 -11.17 -8.57
C ALA A 477 13.56 -10.82 -8.39
N LEU A 478 12.75 -11.77 -7.92
CA LEU A 478 11.34 -11.51 -7.60
C LEU A 478 11.18 -10.43 -6.52
N LEU A 479 12.00 -10.47 -5.47
CA LEU A 479 12.03 -9.40 -4.46
C LEU A 479 12.47 -8.06 -5.03
N ALA A 480 13.40 -8.03 -5.97
CA ALA A 480 13.84 -6.81 -6.62
C ALA A 480 12.74 -6.21 -7.49
N ILE A 481 11.99 -7.02 -8.27
CA ILE A 481 10.83 -6.58 -9.07
C ILE A 481 9.71 -6.03 -8.18
N ALA A 482 9.48 -6.66 -7.03
CA ALA A 482 8.51 -6.18 -6.03
C ALA A 482 8.90 -4.82 -5.40
N LEU A 483 10.13 -4.34 -5.61
CA LEU A 483 10.61 -3.04 -5.16
C LEU A 483 10.77 -2.03 -6.31
N ASN A 484 11.34 -2.48 -7.43
CA ASN A 484 11.57 -1.67 -8.61
C ASN A 484 11.55 -2.54 -9.88
N PRO A 485 10.39 -2.65 -10.56
CA PRO A 485 10.22 -3.42 -11.79
C PRO A 485 10.80 -2.70 -13.03
N PHE A 486 11.34 -1.49 -12.90
CA PHE A 486 11.99 -0.78 -14.01
C PHE A 486 13.49 -1.06 -14.09
N ASP A 487 14.05 -1.75 -13.09
CA ASP A 487 15.41 -2.28 -13.19
C ASP A 487 15.40 -3.49 -14.15
N PRO A 488 16.10 -3.45 -15.30
CA PRO A 488 16.12 -4.58 -16.23
C PRO A 488 16.80 -5.82 -15.63
N GLN A 489 17.69 -5.65 -14.66
CA GLN A 489 18.61 -6.71 -14.24
C GLN A 489 17.91 -7.93 -13.60
N PRO A 490 16.92 -7.77 -12.70
CA PRO A 490 16.10 -8.87 -12.22
C PRO A 490 15.37 -9.61 -13.34
N HIS A 491 14.75 -8.90 -14.29
CA HIS A 491 14.05 -9.51 -15.43
C HIS A 491 15.01 -10.33 -16.31
N CYS A 492 16.19 -9.80 -16.58
CA CYS A 492 17.21 -10.52 -17.35
C CYS A 492 17.74 -11.75 -16.60
N VAL A 493 17.87 -11.69 -15.27
CA VAL A 493 18.21 -12.88 -14.47
C VAL A 493 17.11 -13.92 -14.59
N LEU A 494 15.84 -13.53 -14.45
CA LEU A 494 14.71 -14.46 -14.56
C LEU A 494 14.56 -15.06 -15.96
N ALA A 495 14.84 -14.28 -17.01
CA ALA A 495 14.81 -14.75 -18.41
C ALA A 495 15.83 -15.86 -18.71
N GLU A 496 16.89 -15.97 -17.90
CA GLU A 496 17.94 -17.00 -18.02
C GLU A 496 17.74 -18.18 -17.03
N LEU A 497 16.70 -18.09 -16.19
CA LEU A 497 16.28 -19.12 -15.25
C LEU A 497 15.03 -19.81 -15.80
N ASP A 498 15.09 -21.11 -16.05
CA ASP A 498 13.95 -21.87 -16.57
C ASP A 498 12.74 -21.71 -15.63
N GLY A 499 11.59 -21.25 -16.16
CA GLY A 499 10.41 -20.98 -15.35
C GLY A 499 9.17 -20.62 -16.17
N PRO A 500 7.97 -20.65 -15.57
CA PRO A 500 6.71 -20.42 -16.28
C PRO A 500 6.56 -19.01 -16.87
N SER A 501 7.30 -18.02 -16.33
CA SER A 501 7.26 -16.62 -16.79
C SER A 501 8.42 -16.24 -17.71
N GLU A 502 9.27 -17.18 -18.15
CA GLU A 502 10.51 -16.89 -18.87
C GLU A 502 10.31 -15.97 -20.09
N ALA A 503 9.30 -16.24 -20.92
CA ALA A 503 9.03 -15.45 -22.12
C ALA A 503 8.67 -13.99 -21.80
N HIS A 504 7.85 -13.79 -20.75
CA HIS A 504 7.47 -12.46 -20.28
C HIS A 504 8.70 -11.70 -19.73
N GLU A 505 9.49 -12.36 -18.90
CA GLU A 505 10.70 -11.77 -18.31
C GLU A 505 11.77 -11.44 -19.38
N ARG A 506 11.87 -12.27 -20.44
CA ARG A 506 12.76 -12.03 -21.59
C ARG A 506 12.33 -10.81 -22.40
N GLU A 507 11.02 -10.63 -22.60
CA GLU A 507 10.47 -9.43 -23.23
C GLU A 507 10.80 -8.18 -22.40
N LEU A 508 10.52 -8.20 -21.09
CA LEU A 508 10.79 -7.08 -20.20
C LEU A 508 12.28 -6.74 -20.09
N CYS A 509 13.16 -7.75 -19.99
CA CYS A 509 14.60 -7.57 -20.06
C CYS A 509 15.01 -6.77 -21.31
N THR A 510 14.46 -7.14 -22.48
CA THR A 510 14.75 -6.47 -23.75
C THR A 510 14.20 -5.04 -23.78
N ARG A 511 12.93 -4.87 -23.39
CA ARG A 511 12.21 -3.59 -23.38
C ARG A 511 12.86 -2.55 -22.44
N LEU A 512 13.43 -2.99 -21.32
CA LEU A 512 14.07 -2.13 -20.32
C LEU A 512 15.58 -1.90 -20.59
N GLY A 513 16.11 -2.41 -21.71
CA GLY A 513 17.47 -2.15 -22.18
C GLY A 513 18.53 -3.16 -21.76
N GLY A 514 18.14 -4.36 -21.36
CA GLY A 514 19.01 -5.51 -21.14
C GLY A 514 19.90 -5.43 -19.89
N ILE A 515 20.80 -6.41 -19.76
CA ILE A 515 21.80 -6.46 -18.69
C ILE A 515 22.72 -5.24 -18.80
N ARG A 516 22.83 -4.47 -17.72
CA ARG A 516 23.74 -3.32 -17.60
C ARG A 516 24.84 -3.68 -16.61
N GLU A 517 26.03 -4.00 -17.10
CA GLU A 517 27.24 -4.27 -16.28
C GLU A 517 28.13 -3.04 -16.12
#